data_AF-A0A2M7SMY7-F1
#
_entry.id   AF-A0A2M7SMY7-F1
#
_cell.length_a   1.000
_cell.length_b   1.000
_cell.length_c   1.000
_cell.angle_alpha   90.00
_cell.angle_beta   90.00
_cell.angle_gamma   90.00
#
_symmetry.space_group_name_H-M   'P 1'
#
loop_
_entity.id
_entity.type
_entity.pdbx_description
1 polymer ?
#
loop_
_entity_poly.entity_id
_entity_poly.type
_entity_poly.pdbx_seq_one_letter_code
_entity_poly.pdbx_strand_id
1 'polypeptide(L)'
;IAGGRKTMSACLMLAAQLYGRHQDRVYHVLVSSEFESNRDFYYPPQKSVPIELRDKDGQPYIKETKYAMINLVPIPFVSIRDQISQDLLHEPRDPATLMLSLVKERPYTLTVDITSSKLVYKNLEIDMMPARLALYALFAMQKKDCKKEQTTCRDCTDCFLDIQQVLSQQGQITELYTKIPRTREPSEMKGYGIVSLDPENFNSYKAKIRKDLERGFGLYALPELAIESVGKKGGTRYGLKIERERIRIIL
;
A
#
# COMPACT_ATOMS: atom_id res chain seq x y z
N ILE A 1 13.69 -21.62 -0.09
CA ILE A 1 14.97 -21.93 -0.79
C ILE A 1 15.96 -22.36 0.28
N ALA A 2 16.53 -23.57 0.19
CA ALA A 2 17.44 -24.11 1.22
C ALA A 2 18.85 -24.35 0.65
N GLY A 3 19.87 -24.04 1.44
CA GLY A 3 21.29 -24.18 1.09
C GLY A 3 21.91 -22.89 0.53
N GLY A 4 23.10 -22.52 1.02
CA GLY A 4 23.74 -21.23 0.75
C GLY A 4 23.92 -20.90 -0.73
N ARG A 5 24.37 -21.85 -1.56
CA ARG A 5 24.58 -21.65 -3.00
C ARG A 5 23.27 -21.33 -3.75
N LYS A 6 22.16 -21.97 -3.36
CA LYS A 6 20.83 -21.75 -3.97
C LYS A 6 20.23 -20.43 -3.50
N THR A 7 20.31 -20.16 -2.19
CA THR A 7 19.77 -18.92 -1.60
C THR A 7 20.51 -17.69 -2.13
N MET A 8 21.84 -17.71 -2.21
CA MET A 8 22.63 -16.60 -2.74
C MET A 8 22.29 -16.30 -4.20
N SER A 9 22.18 -17.32 -5.05
CA SER A 9 21.84 -17.14 -6.46
C SER A 9 20.47 -16.48 -6.62
N ALA A 10 19.48 -16.91 -5.84
CA ALA A 10 18.15 -16.31 -5.86
C ALA A 10 18.15 -14.86 -5.35
N CYS A 11 18.88 -14.57 -4.26
CA CYS A 11 18.99 -13.21 -3.73
C CYS A 11 19.69 -12.26 -4.71
N LEU A 12 20.77 -12.73 -5.36
CA LEU A 12 21.49 -11.96 -6.38
C LEU A 12 20.58 -11.64 -7.56
N MET A 13 19.81 -12.61 -8.04
CA MET A 13 18.88 -12.41 -9.14
C MET A 13 17.77 -11.42 -8.79
N LEU A 14 17.23 -11.52 -7.57
CA LEU A 14 16.23 -10.57 -7.07
C LEU A 14 16.81 -9.15 -6.94
N ALA A 15 18.04 -9.03 -6.43
CA ALA A 15 18.75 -7.76 -6.35
C ALA A 15 19.01 -7.17 -7.75
N ALA A 16 19.39 -7.99 -8.74
CA ALA A 16 19.56 -7.56 -10.12
C ALA A 16 18.24 -7.03 -10.71
N GLN A 17 17.11 -7.71 -10.48
CA GLN A 17 15.81 -7.24 -10.95
C GLN A 17 15.40 -5.90 -10.32
N LEU A 18 15.67 -5.71 -9.02
CA LEU A 18 15.26 -4.50 -8.28
C LEU A 18 16.20 -3.31 -8.49
N TYR A 19 17.51 -3.55 -8.53
CA TYR A 19 18.53 -2.51 -8.50
C TYR A 19 19.40 -2.45 -9.75
N GLY A 20 19.36 -3.44 -10.64
CA GLY A 20 20.16 -3.47 -11.86
C GLY A 20 19.83 -2.31 -12.79
N ARG A 21 20.85 -1.56 -13.20
CA ARG A 21 20.75 -0.50 -14.21
C ARG A 21 20.67 -1.11 -15.61
N HIS A 22 20.27 -0.31 -16.59
CA HIS A 22 20.16 -0.75 -17.99
C HIS A 22 21.48 -1.32 -18.57
N GLN A 23 22.63 -0.84 -18.10
CA GLN A 23 23.94 -1.38 -18.50
C GLN A 23 24.40 -2.62 -17.74
N ASP A 24 23.73 -2.99 -16.64
CA ASP A 24 24.17 -4.10 -15.80
C ASP A 24 23.86 -5.43 -16.48
N ARG A 25 24.71 -6.43 -16.22
CA ARG A 25 24.63 -7.77 -16.82
C ARG A 25 24.89 -8.81 -15.75
N VAL A 26 24.13 -9.91 -15.79
CA VAL A 26 24.35 -11.08 -14.94
C VAL A 26 24.84 -12.22 -15.82
N TYR A 27 25.90 -12.89 -15.40
CA TYR A 27 26.45 -14.05 -16.11
C TYR A 27 26.51 -15.25 -15.17
N HIS A 28 26.15 -16.41 -15.69
CA HIS A 28 26.56 -17.67 -15.10
C HIS A 28 28.00 -17.96 -15.57
N VAL A 29 28.91 -18.07 -14.61
CA VAL A 29 30.32 -18.38 -14.88
C VAL A 29 30.51 -19.88 -14.77
N LEU A 30 30.82 -20.52 -15.89
CA LEU A 30 31.20 -21.93 -15.94
C LEU A 30 32.71 -22.03 -16.11
N VAL A 31 33.33 -22.87 -15.28
CA VAL A 31 34.76 -23.17 -15.32
C VAL A 31 34.91 -24.62 -15.75
N SER A 32 35.94 -24.94 -16.54
CA SER A 32 36.34 -26.32 -16.79
C SER A 32 36.43 -27.13 -15.48
N SER A 33 35.81 -28.32 -15.44
CA SER A 33 35.54 -29.09 -14.22
C SER A 33 36.78 -29.41 -13.37
N GLU A 34 37.92 -29.62 -14.02
CA GLU A 34 39.22 -29.88 -13.38
C GLU A 34 39.71 -28.69 -12.51
N PHE A 35 39.26 -27.47 -12.83
CA PHE A 35 39.59 -26.25 -12.10
C PHE A 35 38.47 -25.82 -11.13
N GLU A 36 37.19 -26.13 -11.42
CA GLU A 36 36.03 -25.69 -10.62
C GLU A 36 36.08 -26.13 -9.15
N SER A 37 36.58 -27.34 -8.90
CA SER A 37 36.63 -27.95 -7.57
C SER A 37 37.91 -27.62 -6.79
N ASN A 38 38.85 -26.90 -7.41
CA ASN A 38 40.15 -26.61 -6.81
C ASN A 38 40.06 -25.37 -5.90
N ARG A 39 40.48 -25.51 -4.64
CA ARG A 39 40.46 -24.41 -3.65
C ARG A 39 41.48 -23.32 -3.93
N ASP A 40 42.55 -23.64 -4.67
CA ASP A 40 43.62 -22.70 -5.01
C ASP A 40 43.33 -21.95 -6.33
N PHE A 41 42.22 -22.26 -7.00
CA PHE A 41 41.81 -21.63 -8.25
C PHE A 41 40.49 -20.85 -8.09
N TYR A 42 40.61 -19.52 -7.97
CA TYR A 42 39.44 -18.62 -7.86
C TYR A 42 39.07 -17.94 -9.18
N TYR A 43 40.08 -17.52 -9.96
CA TYR A 43 39.94 -16.92 -11.28
C TYR A 43 41.24 -17.12 -12.07
N PRO A 44 41.23 -17.05 -13.42
CA PRO A 44 42.44 -17.11 -14.22
C PRO A 44 43.37 -15.92 -13.92
N PRO A 45 44.58 -16.14 -13.37
CA PRO A 45 45.50 -15.06 -13.07
C PRO A 45 46.09 -14.47 -14.37
N GLN A 46 46.51 -13.19 -14.32
CA GLN A 46 47.12 -12.53 -15.48
C GLN A 46 48.39 -13.24 -15.97
N LYS A 47 49.22 -13.71 -15.03
CA LYS A 47 50.36 -14.57 -15.32
C LYS A 47 49.98 -16.00 -15.01
N SER A 48 50.12 -16.88 -16.00
CA SER A 48 49.90 -18.31 -15.80
C SER A 48 50.81 -18.83 -14.69
N VAL A 49 50.23 -19.66 -13.82
CA VAL A 49 50.96 -20.35 -12.76
C VAL A 49 50.60 -21.83 -12.82
N PRO A 50 51.56 -22.73 -12.52
CA PRO A 50 51.26 -24.14 -12.34
C PRO A 50 50.47 -24.34 -11.05
N ILE A 51 49.40 -25.12 -11.12
CA ILE A 51 48.63 -25.56 -9.95
C ILE A 51 48.44 -27.07 -9.97
N GLU A 52 48.32 -27.67 -8.79
CA GLU A 52 48.00 -29.08 -8.64
C GLU A 52 46.49 -29.28 -8.81
N LEU A 53 46.10 -30.09 -9.79
CA LEU A 53 44.74 -30.51 -10.10
C LEU A 53 44.58 -32.00 -9.78
N ARG A 54 43.32 -32.48 -9.80
CA ARG A 54 43.01 -33.90 -9.68
C ARG A 54 42.30 -34.39 -10.92
N ASP A 55 42.70 -35.55 -11.42
CA ASP A 55 42.02 -36.21 -12.54
C ASP A 55 40.71 -36.89 -12.07
N LYS A 56 40.04 -37.59 -12.99
CA LYS A 56 38.77 -38.28 -12.70
C LYS A 56 38.93 -39.41 -11.68
N ASP A 57 40.13 -39.99 -11.59
CA ASP A 57 40.48 -41.07 -10.67
C ASP A 57 41.07 -40.53 -9.35
N GLY A 58 41.13 -39.20 -9.20
CA GLY A 58 41.61 -38.49 -8.02
C GLY A 58 43.14 -38.35 -7.93
N GLN A 59 43.88 -38.74 -8.98
CA GLN A 59 45.33 -38.65 -9.02
C GLN A 59 45.77 -37.18 -9.23
N PRO A 60 46.77 -36.71 -8.48
CA PRO A 60 47.27 -35.35 -8.61
C PRO A 60 48.09 -35.19 -9.90
N TYR A 61 47.92 -34.06 -10.58
CA TYR A 61 48.74 -33.68 -11.71
C TYR A 61 48.88 -32.15 -11.80
N ILE A 62 49.94 -31.65 -12.43
CA ILE A 62 50.21 -30.22 -12.52
C ILE A 62 49.72 -29.69 -13.88
N LYS A 63 48.98 -28.57 -13.85
CA LYS A 63 48.55 -27.86 -15.07
C LYS A 63 48.69 -26.35 -14.89
N GLU A 64 49.03 -25.69 -15.98
CA GLU A 64 49.08 -24.23 -16.05
C GLU A 64 47.67 -23.62 -16.04
N THR A 65 47.46 -22.57 -15.25
CA THR A 65 46.15 -21.90 -15.12
C THR A 65 45.63 -21.28 -16.42
N LYS A 66 46.51 -20.98 -17.40
CA LYS A 66 46.10 -20.50 -18.73
C LYS A 66 45.18 -21.47 -19.49
N TYR A 67 45.16 -22.75 -19.12
CA TYR A 67 44.31 -23.76 -19.74
C TYR A 67 42.90 -23.82 -19.13
N ALA A 68 42.60 -23.03 -18.09
CA ALA A 68 41.26 -22.95 -17.54
C ALA A 68 40.31 -22.30 -18.56
N MET A 69 39.29 -23.04 -18.97
CA MET A 69 38.27 -22.52 -19.89
C MET A 69 37.14 -21.88 -19.08
N ILE A 70 36.88 -20.60 -19.32
CA ILE A 70 35.80 -19.84 -18.70
C ILE A 70 34.72 -19.55 -19.73
N ASN A 71 33.51 -20.05 -19.49
CA ASN A 71 32.35 -19.73 -20.29
C ASN A 71 31.42 -18.80 -19.52
N LEU A 72 31.10 -17.65 -20.10
CA LEU A 72 30.17 -16.67 -19.55
C LEU A 72 28.82 -16.83 -20.26
N VAL A 73 27.84 -17.37 -19.57
CA VAL A 73 26.48 -17.50 -20.11
C VAL A 73 25.64 -16.33 -19.60
N PRO A 74 25.18 -15.41 -20.46
CA PRO A 74 24.35 -14.29 -20.02
C PRO A 74 23.02 -14.81 -19.46
N ILE A 75 22.67 -14.37 -18.25
CA ILE A 75 21.36 -14.59 -17.66
C ILE A 75 20.56 -13.30 -17.85
N PRO A 76 19.54 -13.29 -18.74
CA PRO A 76 18.68 -12.14 -18.86
C PRO A 76 17.85 -11.95 -17.59
N PHE A 77 17.63 -10.71 -17.20
CA PHE A 77 16.71 -10.35 -16.13
C PHE A 77 15.88 -9.15 -16.56
N VAL A 78 14.65 -9.07 -16.03
CA VAL A 78 13.79 -7.91 -16.21
C VAL A 78 14.10 -6.93 -15.09
N SER A 79 14.63 -5.76 -15.43
CA SER A 79 14.79 -4.70 -14.44
C SER A 79 13.45 -4.00 -14.20
N ILE A 80 13.06 -3.88 -12.93
CA ILE A 80 11.93 -3.06 -12.49
C ILE A 80 12.39 -1.79 -11.76
N ARG A 81 13.71 -1.50 -11.80
CA ARG A 81 14.33 -0.36 -11.12
C ARG A 81 13.62 0.96 -11.46
N ASP A 82 13.30 1.19 -12.73
CA ASP A 82 12.68 2.43 -13.21
C ASP A 82 11.21 2.60 -12.75
N GLN A 83 10.61 1.53 -12.21
CA GLN A 83 9.28 1.59 -11.60
C GLN A 83 9.31 1.91 -10.11
N ILE A 84 10.47 1.81 -9.47
CA ILE A 84 10.69 2.10 -8.05
C ILE A 84 11.00 3.60 -7.90
N SER A 85 10.40 4.25 -6.90
CA SER A 85 10.70 5.66 -6.61
C SER A 85 12.19 5.85 -6.30
N GLN A 86 12.80 6.92 -6.83
CA GLN A 86 14.23 7.20 -6.61
C GLN A 86 14.59 7.32 -5.13
N ASP A 87 13.67 7.84 -4.29
CA ASP A 87 13.87 7.98 -2.85
C ASP A 87 14.14 6.64 -2.15
N LEU A 88 13.57 5.55 -2.67
CA LEU A 88 13.74 4.20 -2.15
C LEU A 88 15.02 3.53 -2.64
N LEU A 89 15.74 4.13 -3.58
CA LEU A 89 16.97 3.60 -4.17
C LEU A 89 18.25 4.22 -3.57
N HIS A 90 18.13 5.20 -2.67
CA HIS A 90 19.29 5.82 -1.99
C HIS A 90 20.01 4.85 -1.04
N GLU A 91 19.28 3.94 -0.42
CA GLU A 91 19.81 2.91 0.46
C GLU A 91 19.14 1.56 0.17
N PRO A 92 19.83 0.42 0.40
CA PRO A 92 19.22 -0.89 0.23
C PRO A 92 17.99 -1.06 1.13
N ARG A 93 16.84 -1.31 0.51
CA ARG A 93 15.60 -1.71 1.15
C ARG A 93 15.37 -3.20 1.04
N ASP A 94 14.59 -3.74 1.96
CA ASP A 94 14.13 -5.12 1.85
C ASP A 94 13.20 -5.30 0.62
N PRO A 95 13.16 -6.50 0.01
CA PRO A 95 12.35 -6.72 -1.18
C PRO A 95 10.86 -6.48 -1.00
N ALA A 96 10.30 -6.73 0.20
CA ALA A 96 8.87 -6.58 0.43
C ALA A 96 8.47 -5.10 0.37
N THR A 97 9.25 -4.21 0.99
CA THR A 97 9.06 -2.75 0.91
C THR A 97 9.10 -2.26 -0.53
N LEU A 98 10.07 -2.71 -1.32
CA LEU A 98 10.16 -2.33 -2.73
C LEU A 98 8.98 -2.84 -3.55
N MET A 99 8.58 -4.10 -3.36
CA MET A 99 7.42 -4.67 -4.04
C MET A 99 6.12 -3.95 -3.70
N LEU A 100 5.94 -3.54 -2.44
CA LEU A 100 4.77 -2.73 -2.03
C LEU A 100 4.77 -1.37 -2.71
N SER A 101 5.94 -0.73 -2.90
CA SER A 101 6.04 0.55 -3.61
C SER A 101 5.63 0.48 -5.08
N LEU A 102 5.76 -0.70 -5.70
CA LEU A 102 5.36 -0.96 -7.08
C LEU A 102 3.85 -1.12 -7.24
N VAL A 103 3.13 -1.35 -6.15
CA VAL A 103 1.66 -1.33 -6.15
C VAL A 103 1.21 0.12 -6.32
N LYS A 104 1.22 0.58 -7.57
CA LYS A 104 0.53 1.81 -7.97
C LYS A 104 -0.95 1.58 -7.77
N GLU A 105 -1.47 1.98 -6.61
CA GLU A 105 -2.92 2.15 -6.46
C GLU A 105 -3.35 3.12 -7.57
N ARG A 106 -4.16 2.65 -8.51
CA ARG A 106 -4.83 3.54 -9.47
C ARG A 106 -5.47 4.67 -8.66
N PRO A 107 -5.41 5.93 -9.13
CA PRO A 107 -6.04 7.03 -8.42
C PRO A 107 -7.48 6.63 -8.13
N TYR A 108 -7.78 6.44 -6.85
CA TYR A 108 -9.09 6.02 -6.40
C TYR A 108 -9.76 7.20 -5.72
N THR A 109 -11.07 7.22 -5.83
CA THR A 109 -11.91 8.28 -5.29
C THR A 109 -12.95 7.63 -4.39
N LEU A 110 -13.16 8.21 -3.22
CA LEU A 110 -14.36 8.00 -2.44
C LEU A 110 -15.45 8.89 -3.03
N THR A 111 -16.46 8.29 -3.63
CA THR A 111 -17.65 9.02 -4.08
C THR A 111 -18.79 8.78 -3.10
N VAL A 112 -19.27 9.87 -2.51
CA VAL A 112 -20.48 9.91 -1.69
C VAL A 112 -21.60 10.43 -2.57
N ASP A 113 -22.51 9.54 -2.98
CA ASP A 113 -23.63 9.88 -3.85
C ASP A 113 -24.94 9.92 -3.05
N ILE A 114 -25.36 11.14 -2.72
CA ILE A 114 -26.58 11.43 -2.00
C ILE A 114 -27.81 11.12 -2.86
N THR A 115 -27.73 11.38 -4.16
CA THR A 115 -28.84 11.21 -5.11
C THR A 115 -29.21 9.76 -5.35
N SER A 116 -28.25 8.84 -5.23
CA SER A 116 -28.47 7.41 -5.41
C SER A 116 -28.37 6.58 -4.12
N SER A 117 -28.14 7.21 -2.97
CA SER A 117 -27.95 6.56 -1.66
C SER A 117 -26.73 5.63 -1.57
N LYS A 118 -25.65 5.95 -2.29
CA LYS A 118 -24.52 5.06 -2.52
C LYS A 118 -23.18 5.61 -2.06
N LEU A 119 -22.30 4.70 -1.66
CA LEU A 119 -20.88 4.94 -1.49
C LEU A 119 -20.11 4.10 -2.49
N VAL A 120 -19.23 4.76 -3.26
CA VAL A 120 -18.33 4.09 -4.20
C VAL A 120 -16.90 4.33 -3.74
N TYR A 121 -16.12 3.27 -3.64
CA TYR A 121 -14.70 3.33 -3.31
C TYR A 121 -13.93 2.29 -4.11
N LYS A 122 -12.90 2.73 -4.83
CA LYS A 122 -12.18 1.91 -5.82
C LYS A 122 -13.17 1.36 -6.86
N ASN A 123 -13.31 0.04 -6.97
CA ASN A 123 -14.21 -0.63 -7.92
C ASN A 123 -15.45 -1.22 -7.24
N LEU A 124 -15.70 -0.86 -5.98
CA LEU A 124 -16.80 -1.39 -5.18
C LEU A 124 -17.82 -0.30 -4.91
N GLU A 125 -19.08 -0.71 -4.82
CA GLU A 125 -20.22 0.16 -4.55
C GLU A 125 -21.08 -0.50 -3.47
N ILE A 126 -21.54 0.29 -2.51
CA ILE A 126 -22.49 -0.15 -1.49
C ILE A 126 -23.64 0.83 -1.32
N ASP A 127 -24.81 0.27 -1.05
CA ASP A 127 -25.95 1.04 -0.55
C ASP A 127 -25.78 1.32 0.95
N MET A 128 -26.02 2.57 1.36
CA MET A 128 -26.00 2.97 2.76
C MET A 128 -27.37 3.55 3.15
N MET A 129 -27.84 3.20 4.36
CA MET A 129 -29.13 3.75 4.82
C MET A 129 -29.07 5.29 4.89
N PRO A 130 -30.14 6.00 4.52
CA PRO A 130 -30.12 7.46 4.40
C PRO A 130 -29.58 8.21 5.64
N ALA A 131 -29.98 7.78 6.84
CA ALA A 131 -29.50 8.39 8.09
C ALA A 131 -27.97 8.25 8.28
N ARG A 132 -27.41 7.09 7.91
CA ARG A 132 -25.98 6.80 8.00
C ARG A 132 -25.20 7.55 6.93
N LEU A 133 -25.74 7.61 5.71
CA LEU A 133 -25.14 8.32 4.59
C LEU A 133 -25.09 9.83 4.84
N ALA A 134 -26.15 10.42 5.39
CA ALA A 134 -26.19 11.84 5.74
C ALA A 134 -25.10 12.22 6.76
N LEU A 135 -24.96 11.43 7.84
CA LEU A 135 -23.90 11.64 8.81
C LEU A 135 -22.50 11.45 8.19
N TYR A 136 -22.33 10.44 7.35
CA TYR A 136 -21.07 10.18 6.68
C TYR A 136 -20.68 11.32 5.71
N ALA A 137 -21.65 11.82 4.96
CA ALA A 137 -21.49 12.91 4.01
C ALA A 137 -21.05 14.20 4.70
N LEU A 138 -21.52 14.48 5.92
CA LEU A 138 -21.04 15.61 6.73
C LEU A 138 -19.51 15.55 6.93
N PHE A 139 -18.99 14.40 7.37
CA PHE A 139 -17.55 14.24 7.58
C PHE A 139 -16.76 14.25 6.27
N ALA A 140 -17.33 13.73 5.18
CA ALA A 140 -16.74 13.83 3.85
C ALA A 140 -16.64 15.28 3.37
N MET A 141 -17.69 16.09 3.55
CA MET A 141 -17.69 17.53 3.26
C MET A 141 -16.67 18.27 4.12
N GLN A 142 -16.68 18.05 5.43
CA GLN A 142 -15.75 18.66 6.37
C GLN A 142 -14.28 18.37 6.02
N LYS A 143 -13.98 17.14 5.59
CA LYS A 143 -12.63 16.77 5.15
C LYS A 143 -12.28 17.43 3.81
N LYS A 144 -13.22 17.46 2.87
CA LYS A 144 -13.05 18.07 1.54
C LYS A 144 -12.76 19.57 1.63
N ASP A 145 -13.46 20.26 2.53
CA ASP A 145 -13.35 21.71 2.73
C ASP A 145 -12.17 22.11 3.64
N CYS A 146 -11.35 21.15 4.06
CA CYS A 146 -10.14 21.44 4.84
C CYS A 146 -9.20 22.37 4.06
N LYS A 147 -8.91 23.56 4.59
CA LYS A 147 -8.12 24.61 3.92
C LYS A 147 -6.63 24.60 4.25
N LYS A 148 -6.14 23.63 5.01
CA LYS A 148 -4.73 23.62 5.42
C LYS A 148 -3.80 23.45 4.21
N GLU A 149 -2.79 24.30 4.11
CA GLU A 149 -1.71 24.18 3.12
C GLU A 149 -0.72 23.11 3.60
N GLN A 150 -1.07 21.84 3.41
CA GLN A 150 -0.16 20.71 3.51
C GLN A 150 -0.24 19.90 2.22
N THR A 151 0.88 19.30 1.82
CA THR A 151 1.00 18.47 0.60
C THR A 151 0.10 17.23 0.65
N THR A 152 -0.22 16.71 1.83
CA THR A 152 -1.18 15.61 2.03
C THR A 152 -2.03 15.84 3.28
N CYS A 153 -3.32 15.46 3.22
CA CYS A 153 -4.24 15.59 4.35
C CYS A 153 -4.40 14.28 5.15
N ARG A 154 -3.56 13.26 4.89
CA ARG A 154 -3.71 11.90 5.45
C ARG A 154 -3.49 11.84 6.96
N ASP A 155 -2.47 12.54 7.46
CA ASP A 155 -2.10 12.57 8.88
C ASP A 155 -2.60 13.84 9.59
N CYS A 156 -3.33 14.70 8.88
CA CYS A 156 -3.91 15.91 9.45
C CYS A 156 -5.26 15.63 10.11
N THR A 157 -5.39 16.03 11.37
CA THR A 157 -6.61 15.93 12.19
C THR A 157 -7.23 17.29 12.50
N ASP A 158 -6.72 18.37 11.91
CA ASP A 158 -7.17 19.74 12.21
C ASP A 158 -8.63 19.98 11.80
N CYS A 159 -9.10 19.33 10.74
CA CYS A 159 -10.49 19.40 10.31
C CYS A 159 -11.43 18.50 11.13
N PHE A 160 -10.92 17.74 12.10
CA PHE A 160 -11.74 16.84 12.91
C PHE A 160 -12.59 17.66 13.87
N LEU A 161 -13.83 17.24 14.03
CA LEU A 161 -14.82 17.92 14.86
C LEU A 161 -14.92 17.23 16.22
N ASP A 162 -15.00 18.01 17.30
CA ASP A 162 -15.47 17.47 18.57
C ASP A 162 -16.98 17.20 18.54
N ILE A 163 -17.50 16.52 19.56
CA ILE A 163 -18.93 16.15 19.59
C ILE A 163 -19.85 17.38 19.57
N GLN A 164 -19.49 18.48 20.23
CA GLN A 164 -20.34 19.68 20.27
C GLN A 164 -20.40 20.35 18.90
N GLN A 165 -19.26 20.38 18.18
CA GLN A 165 -19.20 20.85 16.81
C GLN A 165 -20.04 20.00 15.87
N VAL A 166 -20.00 18.67 16.00
CA VAL A 166 -20.86 17.77 15.20
C VAL A 166 -22.34 18.06 15.46
N LEU A 167 -22.75 18.17 16.73
CA LEU A 167 -24.14 18.46 17.10
C LEU A 167 -24.58 19.85 16.62
N SER A 168 -23.69 20.84 16.58
CA SER A 168 -23.99 22.18 16.05
C SER A 168 -24.32 22.19 14.55
N GLN A 169 -23.91 21.15 13.81
CA GLN A 169 -24.19 20.98 12.37
C GLN A 169 -25.49 20.22 12.10
N GLN A 170 -26.39 20.08 13.08
CA GLN A 170 -27.68 19.37 12.95
C GLN A 170 -28.51 19.84 11.75
N GLY A 171 -28.53 21.15 11.46
CA GLY A 171 -29.24 21.70 10.30
C GLY A 171 -28.75 21.10 8.98
N GLN A 172 -27.42 21.05 8.79
CA GLN A 172 -26.80 20.49 7.60
C GLN A 172 -27.02 18.98 7.47
N ILE A 173 -26.93 18.23 8.57
CA ILE A 173 -27.23 16.79 8.60
C ILE A 173 -28.67 16.54 8.14
N THR A 174 -29.60 17.36 8.66
CA THR A 174 -31.03 17.24 8.32
C THR A 174 -31.27 17.57 6.86
N GLU A 175 -30.62 18.62 6.33
CA GLU A 175 -30.70 18.98 4.92
C GLU A 175 -30.19 17.83 4.01
N LEU A 176 -29.02 17.28 4.30
CA LEU A 176 -28.47 16.13 3.56
C LEU A 176 -29.43 14.94 3.63
N TYR A 177 -29.97 14.65 4.81
CA TYR A 177 -30.93 13.56 5.01
C TYR A 177 -32.25 13.74 4.24
N THR A 178 -32.67 14.98 3.98
CA THR A 178 -33.86 15.26 3.16
C THR A 178 -33.64 15.10 1.66
N LYS A 179 -32.40 15.26 1.17
CA LYS A 179 -32.05 15.11 -0.25
C LYS A 179 -31.92 13.65 -0.71
N ILE A 180 -31.74 12.72 0.23
CA ILE A 180 -31.56 11.29 -0.08
C ILE A 180 -32.92 10.66 -0.45
N PRO A 181 -33.05 9.96 -1.60
CA PRO A 181 -34.28 9.27 -1.98
C PRO A 181 -34.70 8.24 -0.93
N ARG A 182 -35.99 8.20 -0.61
CA ARG A 182 -36.54 7.31 0.43
C ARG A 182 -37.39 6.22 -0.19
N THR A 183 -37.16 4.97 0.21
CA THR A 183 -38.01 3.82 -0.12
C THR A 183 -39.18 3.64 0.86
N ARG A 184 -39.16 4.31 2.01
CA ARG A 184 -40.23 4.28 3.02
C ARG A 184 -40.50 5.68 3.56
N GLU A 185 -41.78 5.99 3.80
CA GLU A 185 -42.16 7.20 4.52
C GLU A 185 -41.47 7.25 5.90
N PRO A 186 -41.06 8.43 6.36
CA PRO A 186 -40.48 8.56 7.69
C PRO A 186 -41.52 8.09 8.71
N SER A 187 -41.23 7.01 9.44
CA SER A 187 -41.88 6.81 10.73
C SER A 187 -41.45 8.00 11.59
N GLU A 188 -42.32 9.01 11.68
CA GLU A 188 -42.11 10.25 12.41
C GLU A 188 -41.90 9.97 13.91
N MET A 189 -40.69 9.58 14.31
CA MET A 189 -40.25 9.82 15.68
C MET A 189 -39.71 11.24 15.74
N LYS A 190 -40.63 12.22 15.79
CA LYS A 190 -40.30 13.62 16.09
C LYS A 190 -39.54 13.66 17.41
N GLY A 191 -38.24 13.94 17.35
CA GLY A 191 -37.38 14.14 18.53
C GLY A 191 -36.31 13.07 18.79
N TYR A 192 -36.15 12.04 17.95
CA TYR A 192 -35.07 11.05 18.11
C TYR A 192 -34.43 10.65 16.77
N GLY A 193 -33.15 10.26 16.79
CA GLY A 193 -32.43 9.75 15.62
C GLY A 193 -31.66 10.82 14.85
N ILE A 194 -31.55 10.68 13.53
CA ILE A 194 -30.63 11.52 12.73
C ILE A 194 -31.05 12.99 12.63
N VAL A 195 -32.35 13.28 12.82
CA VAL A 195 -32.92 14.64 12.80
C VAL A 195 -32.75 15.35 14.15
N SER A 196 -32.38 14.62 15.20
CA SER A 196 -32.08 15.15 16.54
C SER A 196 -30.90 14.36 17.12
N LEU A 197 -29.70 14.64 16.62
CA LEU A 197 -28.49 13.93 17.00
C LEU A 197 -28.11 14.25 18.46
N ASP A 198 -27.71 13.24 19.20
CA ASP A 198 -27.19 13.30 20.57
C ASP A 198 -25.90 12.44 20.66
N PRO A 199 -25.11 12.53 21.73
CA PRO A 199 -23.86 11.77 21.84
C PRO A 199 -24.04 10.24 21.76
N GLU A 200 -25.15 9.69 22.26
CA GLU A 200 -25.39 8.24 22.27
C GLU A 200 -25.75 7.74 20.87
N ASN A 201 -26.69 8.43 20.22
CA ASN A 201 -27.15 8.10 18.90
C ASN A 201 -26.05 8.35 17.85
N PHE A 202 -25.20 9.37 18.03
CA PHE A 202 -24.00 9.59 17.20
C PHE A 202 -23.06 8.38 17.25
N ASN A 203 -22.74 7.89 18.45
CA ASN A 203 -21.87 6.72 18.61
C ASN A 203 -22.49 5.47 17.99
N SER A 204 -23.81 5.31 18.12
CA SER A 204 -24.57 4.24 17.46
C SER A 204 -24.47 4.32 15.93
N TYR A 205 -24.69 5.49 15.33
CA TYR A 205 -24.54 5.69 13.89
C TYR A 205 -23.11 5.47 13.41
N LYS A 206 -22.12 6.04 14.11
CA LYS A 206 -20.69 5.84 13.82
C LYS A 206 -20.32 4.35 13.80
N ALA A 207 -20.76 3.59 14.79
CA ALA A 207 -20.51 2.14 14.85
C ALA A 207 -21.19 1.39 13.70
N LYS A 208 -22.43 1.75 13.34
CA LYS A 208 -23.16 1.14 12.23
C LYS A 208 -22.53 1.49 10.86
N ILE A 209 -22.08 2.72 10.68
CA ILE A 209 -21.34 3.16 9.48
C ILE A 209 -20.07 2.33 9.34
N ARG A 210 -19.29 2.17 10.43
CA ARG A 210 -18.09 1.33 10.41
C ARG A 210 -18.39 -0.09 9.95
N LYS A 211 -19.47 -0.70 10.45
CA LYS A 211 -19.90 -2.04 10.02
C LYS A 211 -20.31 -2.11 8.55
N ASP A 212 -20.98 -1.09 8.03
CA ASP A 212 -21.32 -1.05 6.59
C ASP A 212 -20.06 -0.97 5.72
N LEU A 213 -19.12 -0.10 6.09
CA LEU A 213 -17.85 0.07 5.38
C LEU A 213 -17.01 -1.22 5.42
N GLU A 214 -16.97 -1.89 6.58
CA GLU A 214 -16.26 -3.16 6.75
C GLU A 214 -16.87 -4.26 5.88
N ARG A 215 -18.20 -4.41 5.90
CA ARG A 215 -18.92 -5.40 5.08
C ARG A 215 -18.80 -5.10 3.58
N GLY A 216 -18.79 -3.82 3.22
CA GLY A 216 -18.81 -3.34 1.84
C GLY A 216 -17.47 -3.33 1.15
N PHE A 217 -16.47 -2.77 1.82
CA PHE A 217 -15.15 -2.51 1.27
C PHE A 217 -14.06 -3.39 1.89
N GLY A 218 -14.35 -4.10 2.98
CA GLY A 218 -13.39 -4.93 3.69
C GLY A 218 -12.60 -4.16 4.76
N LEU A 219 -11.98 -4.91 5.67
CA LEU A 219 -11.19 -4.38 6.78
C LEU A 219 -10.03 -3.46 6.33
N TYR A 220 -9.46 -3.70 5.15
CA TYR A 220 -8.34 -2.92 4.61
C TYR A 220 -8.71 -1.47 4.28
N ALA A 221 -9.99 -1.17 4.03
CA ALA A 221 -10.45 0.17 3.65
C ALA A 221 -10.76 1.07 4.86
N LEU A 222 -10.99 0.47 6.03
CA LEU A 222 -11.37 1.20 7.25
C LEU A 222 -10.37 2.29 7.70
N PRO A 223 -9.04 2.11 7.60
CA PRO A 223 -8.08 3.14 8.00
C PRO A 223 -8.24 4.47 7.26
N GLU A 224 -8.83 4.45 6.06
CA GLU A 224 -9.10 5.65 5.27
C GLU A 224 -10.55 6.12 5.37
N LEU A 225 -11.48 5.17 5.35
CA LEU A 225 -12.91 5.45 5.18
C LEU A 225 -13.68 5.58 6.47
N ALA A 226 -13.23 4.99 7.58
CA ALA A 226 -13.97 5.05 8.83
C ALA A 226 -13.92 6.46 9.44
N ILE A 227 -14.98 6.85 10.14
CA ILE A 227 -14.96 8.02 11.02
C ILE A 227 -14.09 7.64 12.23
N GLU A 228 -12.86 8.10 12.25
CA GLU A 228 -11.87 7.79 13.28
C GLU A 228 -11.97 8.75 14.46
N SER A 229 -11.58 8.28 15.64
CA SER A 229 -11.55 9.07 16.87
C SER A 229 -10.13 9.38 17.28
N VAL A 230 -9.82 10.65 17.54
CA VAL A 230 -8.49 11.11 17.97
C VAL A 230 -8.61 11.96 19.24
N GLY A 231 -7.70 11.79 20.18
CA GLY A 231 -7.66 12.55 21.44
C GLY A 231 -8.00 11.72 22.69
N LYS A 232 -7.89 12.35 23.86
CA LYS A 232 -8.20 11.74 25.17
C LYS A 232 -9.68 11.93 25.53
N LYS A 233 -10.16 11.14 26.48
CA LYS A 233 -11.53 11.23 27.02
C LYS A 233 -11.85 12.66 27.47
N GLY A 234 -12.91 13.26 26.91
CA GLY A 234 -13.30 14.67 27.13
C GLY A 234 -12.82 15.64 26.05
N GLY A 235 -11.88 15.24 25.19
CA GLY A 235 -11.39 16.02 24.05
C GLY A 235 -11.35 15.21 22.74
N THR A 236 -12.18 14.17 22.63
CA THR A 236 -12.24 13.31 21.45
C THR A 236 -12.78 14.07 20.25
N ARG A 237 -12.04 14.05 19.14
CA ARG A 237 -12.45 14.58 17.85
C ARG A 237 -12.64 13.47 16.82
N TYR A 238 -13.48 13.72 15.83
CA TYR A 238 -13.93 12.75 14.85
C TYR A 238 -13.71 13.26 13.43
N GLY A 239 -13.27 12.38 12.53
CA GLY A 239 -13.06 12.76 11.13
C GLY A 239 -12.56 11.62 10.26
N LEU A 240 -12.39 11.91 8.96
CA LEU A 240 -11.87 10.97 7.97
C LEU A 240 -10.37 11.19 7.72
N LYS A 241 -9.66 10.09 7.44
CA LYS A 241 -8.23 10.10 7.13
C LYS A 241 -7.91 10.06 5.65
N ILE A 242 -8.87 9.72 4.78
CA ILE A 242 -8.70 9.81 3.33
C ILE A 242 -8.30 11.24 2.89
N GLU A 243 -7.44 11.36 1.88
CA GLU A 243 -7.03 12.63 1.30
C GLU A 243 -8.22 13.41 0.73
N ARG A 244 -8.26 14.73 0.97
CA ARG A 244 -9.40 15.59 0.57
C ARG A 244 -9.60 15.62 -0.95
N GLU A 245 -8.50 15.51 -1.69
CA GLU A 245 -8.46 15.47 -3.16
C GLU A 245 -9.11 14.20 -3.72
N ARG A 246 -9.22 13.14 -2.90
CA ARG A 246 -9.84 11.86 -3.26
C ARG A 246 -11.32 11.78 -2.88
N ILE A 247 -11.92 12.86 -2.39
CA ILE A 247 -13.34 12.90 -2.01
C ILE A 247 -14.16 13.60 -3.09
N ARG A 248 -15.12 12.84 -3.67
CA ARG A 248 -16.16 13.36 -4.55
C ARG A 248 -17.51 13.25 -3.85
N ILE A 249 -18.30 14.32 -3.93
CA ILE A 249 -19.66 14.35 -3.37
C ILE A 249 -20.59 14.70 -4.51
N ILE A 250 -21.65 13.92 -4.66
CA ILE A 250 -22.75 14.13 -5.62
C ILE A 250 -23.99 14.43 -4.78
N LEU A 251 -24.53 15.63 -4.96
CA LEU A 251 -25.69 16.16 -4.23
C LEU A 251 -26.94 16.14 -5.09
#